data_AF-A0A3B9YUT2-F1
#
_entry.id   AF-A0A3B9YUT2-F1
#
_cell.length_a   1.000
_cell.length_b   1.000
_cell.length_c   1.000
_cell.angle_alpha   90.00
_cell.angle_beta   90.00
_cell.angle_gamma   90.00
#
_symmetry.space_group_name_H-M   'P 1'
#
loop_
_entity.id
_entity.type
_entity.pdbx_description
1 polymer ?
#
loop_
_entity_poly.entity_id
_entity_poly.type
_entity_poly.pdbx_seq_one_letter_code
_entity_poly.pdbx_strand_id
1 'polypeptide(L)' 'DIKLLSRFISERGKIVPSRITAVSAKKQRELATAIKRARTLALLPYVME' A
#
# COMPACT_ATOMS: atom_id res chain seq x y z
N ASP A 1 4.46 -3.25 -9.72
CA ASP A 1 5.10 -1.94 -9.93
C ASP A 1 5.02 -1.11 -8.65
N ILE A 2 6.15 -0.59 -8.17
CA ILE A 2 6.25 0.22 -6.94
C ILE A 2 5.47 1.53 -7.08
N LYS A 3 5.52 2.16 -8.26
CA LYS A 3 4.79 3.42 -8.54
C LYS A 3 3.28 3.25 -8.45
N LEU A 4 2.77 2.06 -8.76
CA LEU A 4 1.37 1.73 -8.57
C LEU A 4 1.05 1.57 -7.09
N LEU A 5 1.88 0.83 -6.34
CA LEU A 5 1.67 0.59 -4.92
C LEU A 5 1.74 1.87 -4.08
N SER A 6 2.54 2.86 -4.48
CA SER A 6 2.64 4.15 -3.79
C SER A 6 1.34 4.97 -3.84
N ARG A 7 0.43 4.70 -4.79
CA ARG A 7 -0.89 5.35 -4.85
C ARG A 7 -1.88 4.80 -3.81
N PHE A 8 -1.54 3.67 -3.20
CA PHE A 8 -2.37 2.98 -2.22
C PHE A 8 -1.84 3.10 -0.79
N ILE A 9 -0.88 4.01 -0.57
CA ILE A 9 -0.46 4.46 0.75
C ILE A 9 -0.84 5.93 0.94
N SER A 10 -1.15 6.32 2.17
CA SER A 10 -1.40 7.71 2.53
C SER A 10 -0.08 8.49 2.59
N GLU A 11 -0.18 9.81 2.68
CA GLU A 11 0.97 10.70 2.88
C GLU A 11 1.79 10.34 4.12
N ARG A 12 1.16 9.78 5.15
CA ARG A 12 1.84 9.28 6.37
C ARG A 12 2.44 7.88 6.21
N GLY A 13 2.44 7.34 5.00
CA GLY A 13 2.92 6.00 4.71
C GLY A 13 2.01 4.86 5.18
N LYS A 14 0.74 5.10 5.58
CA LYS A 14 -0.19 4.02 5.99
C LYS A 14 -0.91 3.42 4.77
N ILE A 15 -1.29 2.14 4.80
CA ILE A 15 -2.07 1.54 3.69
C ILE A 15 -3.47 2.15 3.69
N VAL A 16 -3.92 2.64 2.54
CA VAL A 16 -5.25 3.24 2.41
C VAL A 16 -6.33 2.16 2.52
N PRO A 17 -7.40 2.35 3.32
CA PRO A 17 -8.48 1.38 3.45
C PRO A 17 -9.25 1.15 2.14
N SER A 18 -9.81 -0.05 1.96
CA SER A 18 -10.56 -0.43 0.75
C SER A 18 -11.78 0.45 0.47
N ARG A 19 -12.40 1.03 1.51
CA ARG A 19 -13.53 1.97 1.35
C ARG A 19 -13.16 3.25 0.60
N ILE A 20 -11.88 3.62 0.59
CA ILE A 20 -11.37 4.81 -0.11
C ILE A 20 -10.85 4.43 -1.50
N THR A 21 -10.17 3.29 -1.61
CA THR A 21 -9.59 2.80 -2.88
C THR A 21 -10.61 2.11 -3.79
N ALA A 22 -11.82 1.83 -3.27
CA ALA A 22 -12.92 1.14 -3.93
C ALA A 22 -12.55 -0.22 -4.56
N VAL A 23 -11.54 -0.91 -4.01
CA VAL A 23 -11.15 -2.25 -4.46
C VAL A 23 -11.88 -3.34 -3.69
N SER A 24 -12.07 -4.51 -4.32
CA SER A 24 -12.66 -5.67 -3.64
C SER A 24 -11.80 -6.15 -2.47
N ALA A 25 -12.41 -6.84 -1.51
CA ALA A 25 -11.70 -7.39 -0.36
C ALA A 25 -10.53 -8.33 -0.75
N LYS A 26 -10.70 -9.10 -1.84
CA LYS A 26 -9.62 -9.93 -2.38
C LYS A 26 -8.45 -9.09 -2.86
N LYS A 27 -8.72 -8.04 -3.65
CA LYS A 27 -7.68 -7.13 -4.17
C LYS A 27 -7.00 -6.34 -3.06
N GLN A 28 -7.73 -5.94 -2.02
CA GLN A 28 -7.13 -5.26 -0.86
C GLN A 28 -6.11 -6.17 -0.13
N ARG A 29 -6.38 -7.47 0.01
CA ARG A 29 -5.43 -8.44 0.61
C ARG A 29 -4.19 -8.63 -0.25
N GLU A 30 -4.37 -8.75 -1.56
CA GLU A 30 -3.26 -8.84 -2.53
C GLU A 30 -2.38 -7.58 -2.45
N LEU A 31 -3.00 -6.41 -2.47
CA LEU A 31 -2.34 -5.11 -2.35
C LEU A 31 -1.58 -4.97 -1.04
N ALA A 32 -2.20 -5.30 0.09
CA ALA A 32 -1.57 -5.23 1.40
C ALA A 32 -0.33 -6.14 1.49
N THR A 33 -0.39 -7.33 0.89
CA THR A 33 0.74 -8.25 0.82
C THR A 33 1.87 -7.68 -0.03
N ALA A 34 1.55 -7.12 -1.20
CA ALA A 34 2.52 -6.50 -2.09
C ALA A 34 3.20 -5.28 -1.44
N ILE A 35 2.44 -4.40 -0.78
CA ILE A 35 2.98 -3.23 -0.06
C ILE A 35 3.91 -3.68 1.07
N LYS A 36 3.51 -4.68 1.87
CA LYS A 36 4.36 -5.20 2.95
C LYS A 36 5.69 -5.76 2.43
N ARG A 37 5.68 -6.50 1.31
CA ARG A 37 6.89 -7.00 0.65
C ARG A 37 7.77 -5.87 0.10
N ALA A 38 7.17 -4.85 -0.50
CA ALA A 38 7.91 -3.68 -0.98
C ALA A 38 8.59 -2.93 0.18
N ARG A 39 7.92 -2.82 1.34
CA ARG A 39 8.50 -2.20 2.54
C ARG A 39 9.68 -2.98 3.12
N THR A 40 9.61 -4.31 3.16
CA THR A 40 10.74 -5.14 3.62
C THR A 40 11.97 -4.99 2.72
N LEU A 41 11.77 -4.63 1.45
CA LEU A 41 12.84 -4.38 0.48
C LEU A 41 13.26 -2.89 0.42
N ALA A 42 12.80 -2.06 1.37
CA ALA A 42 13.05 -0.61 1.39
C ALA A 42 12.56 0.16 0.15
N LEU A 43 11.61 -0.38 -0.61
CA LEU A 43 11.05 0.25 -1.82
C LEU A 43 9.88 1.20 -1.50
N LEU A 44 9.26 1.04 -0.33
CA LEU A 44 8.22 1.90 0.21
C LEU A 44 8.46 2.12 1.71
N PRO A 45 8.11 3.29 2.27
CA PRO A 45 8.31 3.54 3.70
C PRO A 45 7.19 2.94 4.56
N TYR A 46 7.53 2.73 5.84
CA TYR A 46 6.57 2.41 6.89
C TYR A 46 5.90 3.65 7.47
N VAL A 47 6.64 4.77 7.52
CA VAL A 47 6.22 6.07 8.04
C VAL A 47 6.85 7.14 7.15
N MET A 48 6.06 8.17 6.84
CA MET A 48 6.50 9.40 6.18
C MET A 48 6.06 10.56 7.09
N GLU A 49 6.95 11.53 7.29
CA GLU A 49 6.68 12.77 8.03
C GLU A 49 6.09 13.84 7.11
#